data_AF-A0A957YR14-F1
#
_entry.id   AF-A0A957YR14-F1
#
_cell.length_a   1.000
_cell.length_b   1.000
_cell.length_c   1.000
_cell.angle_alpha   90.00
_cell.angle_beta   90.00
_cell.angle_gamma   90.00
#
_symmetry.space_group_name_H-M   'P 1'
#
loop_
_entity.id
_entity.type
_entity.pdbx_description
1 polymer ?
#
loop_
_entity_poly.entity_id
_entity_poly.type
_entity_poly.pdbx_seq_one_letter_code
_entity_poly.pdbx_strand_id
1 'polypeptide(L)'
;MSQAPMSDISSDDKLWAALAYVFSPLIPIILMFMEDKKDRPFIKAHNMQALILGIITVVTSGICIGILVWLYQLYCAYQAYQGLEVKVPVITDFVRNQGWA
;
A
#
# COMPACT_ATOMS: atom_id res chain seq x y z
N MET A 1 9.81 -16.84 -11.87
CA MET A 1 9.19 -15.63 -12.46
C MET A 1 10.01 -14.44 -11.99
N SER A 2 10.47 -13.64 -12.93
CA SER A 2 11.59 -12.70 -12.80
C SER A 2 11.42 -11.77 -11.59
N GLN A 3 12.30 -11.92 -10.60
CA GLN A 3 12.52 -10.93 -9.56
C GLN A 3 12.97 -9.64 -10.28
N ALA A 4 12.10 -8.63 -10.35
CA ALA A 4 12.51 -7.29 -10.75
C ALA A 4 13.70 -6.88 -9.86
N PRO A 5 14.71 -6.19 -10.38
CA PRO A 5 15.96 -5.99 -9.65
C PRO A 5 15.64 -5.22 -8.37
N MET A 6 15.91 -5.83 -7.21
CA MET A 6 15.88 -5.22 -5.87
C MET A 6 16.90 -4.08 -5.70
N SER A 7 17.37 -3.46 -6.79
CA SER A 7 18.64 -2.72 -6.83
C SER A 7 18.52 -1.20 -6.66
N ASP A 8 17.36 -0.63 -6.34
CA ASP A 8 17.32 0.70 -5.68
C ASP A 8 15.90 1.06 -5.21
N ILE A 9 15.49 0.56 -4.03
CA ILE A 9 14.31 1.11 -3.35
C ILE A 9 14.76 2.42 -2.69
N SER A 10 14.34 3.56 -3.23
CA SER A 10 14.70 4.87 -2.68
C SER A 10 14.01 5.12 -1.34
N SER A 11 14.64 5.91 -0.47
CA SER A 11 14.01 6.43 0.76
C SER A 11 12.69 7.16 0.47
N ASP A 12 12.57 7.82 -0.69
CA ASP A 12 11.33 8.45 -1.14
C ASP A 12 10.24 7.40 -1.41
N ASP A 13 10.56 6.29 -2.11
CA ASP A 13 9.60 5.22 -2.40
C ASP A 13 9.06 4.59 -1.10
N LYS A 14 9.93 4.41 -0.10
CA LYS A 14 9.57 3.91 1.24
C LYS A 14 8.63 4.87 1.98
N LEU A 15 8.93 6.17 1.92
CA LEU A 15 8.09 7.19 2.53
C LEU A 15 6.71 7.23 1.89
N TRP A 16 6.62 7.25 0.56
CA TRP A 16 5.35 7.29 -0.15
C TRP A 16 4.51 6.03 0.07
N ALA A 17 5.14 4.84 0.08
CA ALA A 17 4.44 3.60 0.40
C ALA A 17 3.91 3.60 1.84
N ALA A 18 4.67 4.10 2.82
CA ALA A 18 4.22 4.22 4.19
C ALA A 18 3.05 5.21 4.33
N LEU A 19 3.14 6.39 3.70
CA LEU A 19 2.07 7.39 3.67
C LEU A 19 0.80 6.85 3.02
N ALA A 20 0.93 6.01 1.98
CA ALA A 20 -0.20 5.36 1.31
C ALA A 20 -1.07 4.56 2.29
N TYR A 21 -0.45 3.86 3.25
CA TYR A 21 -1.17 3.13 4.30
C TYR A 21 -1.74 4.02 5.40
N VAL A 22 -0.98 5.01 5.89
CA VAL A 22 -1.39 5.85 7.03
C VAL A 22 -2.60 6.71 6.67
N PHE A 23 -2.59 7.30 5.47
CA PHE A 23 -3.57 8.27 5.01
C PHE A 23 -4.41 7.74 3.84
N SER A 24 -4.62 6.42 3.79
CA SER A 24 -5.55 5.81 2.85
C SER A 24 -6.99 6.27 3.13
N PRO A 25 -7.81 6.60 2.11
CA PRO A 25 -7.60 6.41 0.68
C PRO A 25 -6.97 7.62 -0.06
N LEU A 26 -6.72 8.74 0.63
CA LEU A 26 -6.29 9.98 0.00
C LEU A 26 -4.93 9.85 -0.71
N ILE A 27 -3.91 9.36 -0.01
CA ILE A 27 -2.55 9.23 -0.59
C ILE A 27 -2.52 8.23 -1.75
N PRO A 28 -3.17 7.05 -1.67
CA PRO A 28 -3.19 6.15 -2.80
C PRO A 28 -3.80 6.72 -4.08
N ILE A 29 -4.87 7.51 -3.94
CA ILE A 29 -5.50 8.22 -5.07
C ILE A 29 -4.50 9.21 -5.66
N ILE A 30 -3.84 10.03 -4.83
CA ILE A 30 -2.82 10.97 -5.29
C ILE A 30 -1.70 10.22 -6.03
N LEU A 31 -1.20 9.12 -5.48
CA LEU A 31 -0.16 8.31 -6.10
C LEU A 31 -0.56 7.76 -7.47
N MET A 32 -1.84 7.48 -7.73
CA MET A 32 -2.29 7.06 -9.07
C MET A 32 -2.16 8.16 -10.12
N PHE A 33 -2.15 9.44 -9.73
CA PHE A 33 -1.96 10.59 -10.61
C PHE A 33 -0.52 11.10 -10.65
N MET A 34 0.40 10.55 -9.85
CA MET A 34 1.82 10.92 -9.84
C MET A 34 2.60 10.04 -10.83
N GLU A 35 2.83 10.55 -12.04
CA GLU A 35 3.52 9.78 -13.10
C GLU A 35 4.95 9.34 -12.73
N ASP A 36 5.64 10.11 -11.89
CA ASP A 36 6.99 9.78 -11.41
C ASP A 36 7.00 8.64 -10.37
N LYS A 37 5.86 8.35 -9.73
CA LYS A 37 5.75 7.42 -8.60
C LYS A 37 4.88 6.20 -8.88
N LYS A 38 3.79 6.36 -9.64
CA LYS A 38 2.78 5.32 -9.86
C LYS A 38 3.34 4.05 -10.49
N ASP A 39 4.36 4.19 -11.33
CA ASP A 39 4.99 3.09 -12.08
C ASP A 39 6.21 2.50 -11.35
N ARG A 40 6.58 3.03 -10.17
CA ARG A 40 7.66 2.48 -9.36
C ARG A 40 7.24 1.10 -8.83
N PRO A 41 8.03 0.03 -9.02
CA PRO A 41 7.63 -1.33 -8.61
C PRO A 41 7.24 -1.43 -7.14
N PHE A 42 8.01 -0.79 -6.25
CA PHE A 42 7.76 -0.79 -4.81
C PHE A 42 6.44 -0.07 -4.46
N ILE A 43 6.19 1.09 -5.05
CA ILE A 43 4.95 1.84 -4.82
C ILE A 43 3.76 1.06 -5.39
N LYS A 44 3.87 0.52 -6.61
CA LYS A 44 2.81 -0.26 -7.24
C LYS A 44 2.40 -1.47 -6.40
N ALA A 45 3.36 -2.18 -5.81
CA ALA A 45 3.11 -3.31 -4.91
C ALA A 45 2.34 -2.92 -3.63
N HIS A 46 2.48 -1.69 -3.13
CA HIS A 46 1.83 -1.24 -1.88
C HIS A 46 0.58 -0.40 -2.11
N ASN A 47 0.52 0.37 -3.20
CA ASN A 47 -0.48 1.41 -3.39
C ASN A 47 -1.91 0.84 -3.43
N MET A 48 -2.13 -0.22 -4.22
CA MET A 48 -3.46 -0.78 -4.40
C MET A 48 -3.95 -1.56 -3.17
N GLN A 49 -3.05 -2.28 -2.49
CA GLN A 49 -3.41 -2.93 -1.22
C GLN A 49 -3.71 -1.91 -0.11
N ALA A 50 -2.97 -0.81 -0.05
CA ALA A 50 -3.24 0.31 0.85
C ALA A 50 -4.60 0.96 0.54
N LEU A 51 -4.93 1.19 -0.74
CA LEU A 51 -6.22 1.73 -1.15
C LEU A 51 -7.38 0.84 -0.71
N ILE A 52 -7.30 -0.48 -0.95
CA ILE A 52 -8.33 -1.44 -0.54
C ILE A 52 -8.49 -1.46 0.98
N LEU A 53 -7.39 -1.47 1.74
CA LEU A 53 -7.44 -1.40 3.20
C LEU A 53 -8.06 -0.09 3.72
N GLY A 54 -7.80 1.04 3.05
CA GLY A 54 -8.43 2.31 3.37
C GLY A 54 -9.94 2.30 3.15
N ILE A 55 -10.40 1.72 2.04
CA ILE A 55 -11.82 1.54 1.77
C ILE A 55 -12.46 0.66 2.83
N ILE A 56 -11.84 -0.48 3.18
CA ILE A 56 -12.31 -1.36 4.26
C ILE A 56 -12.39 -0.60 5.58
N THR A 57 -11.38 0.23 5.89
CA THR A 57 -11.33 1.05 7.11
C THR A 57 -12.50 2.04 7.16
N VAL A 58 -12.80 2.74 6.07
CA VAL A 58 -13.92 3.69 6.01
C VAL A 58 -15.25 2.96 6.15
N VAL A 59 -15.45 1.85 5.44
CA VAL A 59 -16.71 1.06 5.50
C VAL A 59 -16.93 0.48 6.90
N THR A 60 -15.87 -0.01 7.56
CA THR A 60 -15.95 -0.61 8.90
C THR A 60 -15.89 0.41 10.04
N SER A 61 -15.61 1.69 9.75
CA SER A 61 -15.57 2.76 10.76
C SER A 61 -16.93 2.98 11.43
N GLY A 62 -18.03 2.83 10.69
CA GLY A 62 -19.39 3.01 11.21
C GLY A 62 -19.82 2.00 12.27
N ILE A 63 -19.07 0.91 12.43
CA ILE A 63 -19.31 -0.15 13.44
C ILE A 63 -18.17 -0.25 14.46
N CYS A 64 -17.34 0.79 14.59
CA CYS A 64 -16.18 0.88 15.50
C CYS A 64 -15.04 -0.14 15.23
N ILE A 65 -15.12 -0.93 14.15
CA ILE A 65 -14.06 -1.89 13.76
C ILE A 65 -12.95 -1.20 12.96
N GLY A 66 -13.25 -0.08 12.29
CA GLY A 66 -12.30 0.65 11.46
C GLY A 66 -11.00 1.02 12.18
N ILE A 67 -11.04 1.28 13.48
CA ILE A 67 -9.82 1.58 14.25
C ILE A 67 -8.83 0.40 14.30
N LEU A 68 -9.32 -0.84 14.37
CA LEU A 68 -8.47 -2.04 14.35
C LEU A 68 -7.81 -2.23 12.98
N VAL A 69 -8.57 -1.99 11.90
CA VAL A 69 -8.05 -2.05 10.54
C VAL A 69 -7.03 -0.94 10.31
N TRP A 70 -7.26 0.26 10.83
CA TRP A 70 -6.32 1.37 10.76
C TRP A 70 -5.01 1.09 11.53
N LEU A 71 -5.09 0.47 12.72
CA LEU A 71 -3.89 0.02 13.44
C LEU A 71 -3.09 -1.02 12.65
N TYR A 72 -3.77 -1.93 11.94
CA TYR A 72 -3.10 -2.87 11.03
C TYR A 72 -2.46 -2.15 9.83
N GLN A 73 -3.09 -1.09 9.29
CA GLN A 73 -2.46 -0.25 8.28
C GLN A 73 -1.20 0.44 8.79
N LEU A 74 -1.17 0.90 10.05
CA LEU A 74 0.07 1.45 10.65
C LEU A 74 1.20 0.41 10.72
N TYR A 75 0.87 -0.85 11.02
CA TYR A 75 1.85 -1.93 10.97
C TYR A 75 2.38 -2.15 9.55
N CYS A 76 1.50 -2.15 8.55
CA CYS A 76 1.89 -2.24 7.14
C CYS A 76 2.74 -1.03 6.71
N ALA A 77 2.39 0.19 7.16
CA ALA A 77 3.14 1.40 6.91
C ALA A 77 4.56 1.32 7.47
N TYR A 78 4.71 0.81 8.70
CA TYR A 78 6.02 0.59 9.31
C TYR A 78 6.87 -0.38 8.51
N GLN A 79 6.30 -1.51 8.06
CA GLN A 79 7.01 -2.48 7.23
C GLN A 79 7.41 -1.89 5.86
N ALA A 80 6.49 -1.16 5.21
CA ALA A 80 6.78 -0.47 3.95
C ALA A 80 7.88 0.58 4.12
N TYR A 81 7.91 1.30 5.24
CA TYR A 81 8.96 2.26 5.56
C TYR A 81 10.34 1.61 5.75
N GLN A 82 10.39 0.38 6.27
CA GLN A 82 11.64 -0.40 6.33
C GLN A 82 12.11 -0.89 4.94
N GLY A 83 11.29 -0.71 3.89
CA GLY A 83 11.57 -1.19 2.54
C GLY A 83 11.24 -2.67 2.34
N LEU A 84 10.40 -3.25 3.21
CA LEU A 84 9.91 -4.61 3.06
C LEU A 84 8.67 -4.63 2.17
N GLU A 85 8.53 -5.66 1.33
CA GLU A 85 7.28 -5.91 0.62
C GLU A 85 6.24 -6.50 1.57
N VAL A 86 5.18 -5.74 1.83
CA VAL A 86 4.08 -6.17 2.69
C VAL A 86 3.18 -7.12 1.90
N LYS A 87 2.95 -8.32 2.46
CA LYS A 87 1.95 -9.26 1.97
C LYS A 87 0.75 -9.28 2.91
N VAL A 88 -0.32 -8.60 2.51
CA VAL A 88 -1.63 -8.66 3.15
C VAL A 88 -2.37 -9.90 2.63
N PRO A 89 -2.74 -10.85 3.50
CA PRO A 89 -3.43 -12.06 3.07
C PRO A 89 -4.75 -11.71 2.37
N VAL A 90 -5.11 -12.47 1.34
CA VAL A 90 -6.28 -12.24 0.45
C VAL A 90 -6.14 -10.99 -0.43
N ILE A 91 -5.78 -9.82 0.12
CA ILE A 91 -5.72 -8.56 -0.62
C ILE A 91 -4.55 -8.55 -1.59
N THR A 92 -3.34 -8.92 -1.16
CA THR A 92 -2.17 -8.93 -2.06
C THR A 92 -2.35 -9.92 -3.21
N ASP A 93 -2.91 -11.10 -2.95
CA ASP A 93 -3.15 -12.10 -3.99
C ASP A 93 -4.26 -11.62 -4.96
N PHE A 94 -5.31 -10.95 -4.45
CA PHE A 94 -6.33 -10.30 -5.28
C PHE A 94 -5.73 -9.22 -6.20
N VAL A 95 -4.96 -8.29 -5.64
CA VAL A 95 -4.31 -7.19 -6.40
C VAL A 95 -3.36 -7.75 -7.47
N ARG A 96 -2.59 -8.79 -7.14
CA ARG A 96 -1.68 -9.45 -8.09
C ARG A 96 -2.45 -10.16 -9.21
N ASN A 97 -3.54 -10.85 -8.91
CA ASN A 97 -4.37 -11.52 -9.90
C ASN A 97 -5.03 -10.54 -10.89
N GLN A 98 -5.26 -9.28 -10.49
CA GLN A 98 -5.78 -8.22 -11.36
C GLN A 98 -4.68 -7.51 -12.19
N GLY A 99 -3.39 -7.83 -11.98
CA GLY A 99 -2.25 -7.14 -12.62
C GLY A 99 -1.98 -5.73 -12.07
N TRP A 100 -2.62 -5.36 -10.95
CA TRP A 100 -2.47 -4.06 -10.31
C TRP A 100 -1.18 -3.94 -9.47
N ALA A 101 -0.54 -5.06 -9.14
CA ALA A 101 0.81 -5.15 -8.59
C ALA A 101 1.70 -5.93 -9.56
#